data_AF-A0A538KXZ0-F1
#
_entry.id   AF-A0A538KXZ0-F1
#
_cell.length_a   1.000
_cell.length_b   1.000
_cell.length_c   1.000
_cell.angle_alpha   90.00
_cell.angle_beta   90.00
_cell.angle_gamma   90.00
#
_symmetry.space_group_name_H-M   'P 1'
#
loop_
_entity.id
_entity.type
_entity.pdbx_description
1 polymer ?
#
loop_
_entity_poly.entity_id
_entity_poly.type
_entity_poly.pdbx_seq_one_letter_code
_entity_poly.pdbx_strand_id
1 'polypeptide(L)'
;MSSSAALIEPIVAWRLWHVRRHDDLYRLESFTWHHVSWPARRRFEAECSTHGAAAPVEGHECGIYAFKTRELAEDLLRRYTGVRQHYGRPYQELPPLRQGCPIAIGRVSLWGRILARENGFRAQYAYPYDLFLIGGEDGLARELRRLYAVDVWPS
;
A
#
# COMPACT_ATOMS: atom_id res chain seq x y z
N MET A 1 37.37 -16.25 -10.99
CA MET A 1 36.02 -16.05 -11.57
C MET A 1 35.31 -14.99 -10.72
N SER A 2 35.18 -13.77 -11.23
CA SER A 2 34.45 -12.71 -10.52
C SER A 2 32.96 -12.94 -10.70
N SER A 3 32.24 -13.24 -9.61
CA SER A 3 30.78 -13.35 -9.64
C SER A 3 30.22 -11.94 -9.83
N SER A 4 29.67 -11.66 -11.01
CA SER A 4 28.86 -10.46 -11.22
C SER A 4 27.66 -10.52 -10.27
N ALA A 5 27.55 -9.56 -9.35
CA ALA A 5 26.39 -9.44 -8.50
C ALA A 5 25.20 -9.02 -9.37
N ALA A 6 24.21 -9.90 -9.53
CA ALA A 6 22.96 -9.53 -10.16
C ALA A 6 22.26 -8.48 -9.28
N LEU A 7 22.17 -7.25 -9.78
CA LEU A 7 21.31 -6.23 -9.17
C LEU A 7 19.86 -6.62 -9.46
N ILE A 8 19.13 -7.01 -8.41
CA ILE A 8 17.70 -7.29 -8.50
C ILE A 8 16.97 -6.03 -8.06
N GLU A 9 16.35 -5.34 -9.00
CA GLU A 9 15.49 -4.20 -8.70
C GLU A 9 14.26 -4.65 -7.91
N PRO A 10 13.79 -3.85 -6.93
CA PRO A 10 12.55 -4.16 -6.23
C PRO A 10 11.38 -4.12 -7.21
N ILE A 11 10.39 -4.99 -7.01
CA ILE A 11 9.15 -4.93 -7.76
C ILE A 11 8.38 -3.70 -7.29
N VAL A 12 8.03 -2.81 -8.21
CA VAL A 12 7.15 -1.67 -7.93
C VAL A 12 5.72 -2.03 -8.30
N ALA A 13 4.82 -1.92 -7.33
CA ALA A 13 3.41 -2.29 -7.44
C ALA A 13 2.52 -1.23 -6.74
N TRP A 14 1.19 -1.41 -6.73
CA TRP A 14 0.23 -0.42 -6.20
C TRP A 14 -0.43 -0.88 -4.91
N ARG A 15 -0.60 0.02 -3.94
CA ARG A 15 -1.21 -0.31 -2.64
C ARG A 15 -2.04 0.86 -2.11
N LEU A 16 -2.95 0.54 -1.18
CA LEU A 16 -3.66 1.52 -0.37
C LEU A 16 -3.26 1.45 1.10
N TRP A 17 -3.36 2.59 1.76
CA TRP A 17 -3.19 2.75 3.19
C TRP A 17 -4.29 3.64 3.77
N HIS A 18 -4.72 3.35 4.98
CA HIS A 18 -5.40 4.36 5.79
C HIS A 18 -4.36 5.38 6.27
N VAL A 19 -4.72 6.65 6.26
CA VAL A 19 -3.93 7.70 6.91
C VAL A 19 -4.63 8.06 8.22
N ARG A 20 -4.02 7.69 9.35
CA ARG A 20 -4.60 7.86 10.70
C ARG A 20 -3.73 8.75 11.56
N ARG A 21 -4.35 9.59 12.38
CA ARG A 21 -3.67 10.39 13.39
C ARG A 21 -3.56 9.60 14.69
N HIS A 22 -2.35 9.50 15.24
CA HIS A 22 -2.02 8.88 16.53
C HIS A 22 -1.08 9.79 17.30
N ASP A 23 -1.44 10.21 18.51
CA ASP A 23 -0.61 11.05 19.38
C ASP A 23 0.03 12.22 18.63
N ASP A 24 -0.79 12.99 17.91
CA ASP A 24 -0.42 14.14 17.08
C ASP A 24 0.42 13.88 15.82
N LEU A 25 0.68 12.62 15.46
CA LEU A 25 1.38 12.25 14.24
C LEU A 25 0.50 11.43 13.31
N TYR A 26 0.52 11.76 12.02
CA TYR A 26 -0.12 10.90 11.02
C TYR A 26 0.74 9.68 10.68
N ARG A 27 0.09 8.53 10.48
CA ARG A 27 0.71 7.26 10.15
C ARG A 27 -0.04 6.58 9.01
N LEU A 28 0.69 5.85 8.19
CA LEU A 28 0.13 4.89 7.24
C LEU A 28 -0.23 3.61 7.99
N GLU A 29 -1.45 3.13 7.80
CA GLU A 29 -1.91 1.85 8.29
C GLU A 29 -2.36 0.94 7.14
N SER A 30 -2.28 -0.37 7.36
CA SER A 30 -2.76 -1.33 6.38
C SER A 30 -4.26 -1.13 6.11
N PHE A 31 -4.60 -1.06 4.83
CA PHE A 31 -5.98 -0.85 4.40
C PHE A 31 -6.87 -2.07 4.60
N THR A 32 -6.31 -3.28 4.50
CA THR A 32 -7.06 -4.54 4.66
C THR A 32 -6.93 -5.16 6.05
N TRP A 33 -6.08 -4.62 6.93
CA TRP A 33 -5.84 -5.12 8.28
C TRP A 33 -5.81 -3.93 9.25
N HIS A 34 -6.80 -3.87 10.14
CA HIS A 34 -6.91 -2.79 11.11
C HIS A 34 -5.73 -2.79 12.10
N HIS A 35 -5.34 -1.61 12.57
CA HIS A 35 -4.30 -1.41 13.61
C HIS A 35 -2.88 -1.88 13.24
N VAL A 36 -2.60 -2.13 11.96
CA VAL A 36 -1.24 -2.47 11.50
C VAL A 36 -0.58 -1.22 10.92
N SER A 37 0.19 -0.51 11.73
CA SER A 37 0.93 0.68 11.32
C SER A 37 2.21 0.34 10.55
N TRP A 38 2.47 1.09 9.49
CA TRP A 38 3.69 1.00 8.70
C TRP A 38 4.77 1.89 9.30
N PRO A 39 5.95 1.34 9.64
CA PRO A 39 6.98 2.12 10.30
C PRO A 39 7.58 3.16 9.34
N ALA A 40 7.79 4.37 9.85
CA ALA A 40 8.47 5.42 9.10
C ALA A 40 9.95 5.06 8.89
N ARG A 41 10.46 5.26 7.67
CA ARG A 41 11.88 5.08 7.29
C ARG A 41 12.46 3.69 7.55
N ARG A 42 11.59 2.70 7.73
CA ARG A 42 11.95 1.30 7.90
C ARG A 42 11.06 0.46 7.02
N ARG A 43 11.61 -0.62 6.48
CA ARG A 43 10.81 -1.60 5.75
C ARG A 43 9.67 -2.11 6.63
N PHE A 44 8.50 -2.30 6.02
CA PHE A 44 7.45 -3.13 6.58
C PHE A 44 7.77 -4.59 6.28
N GLU A 45 7.57 -5.47 7.24
CA GLU A 45 7.88 -6.90 7.15
C GLU A 45 6.63 -7.73 7.38
N ALA A 46 6.43 -8.73 6.54
CA ALA A 46 5.33 -9.66 6.64
C ALA A 46 5.53 -10.60 7.84
N GLU A 47 4.63 -10.51 8.80
CA GLU A 47 4.51 -11.48 9.87
C GLU A 47 3.10 -12.10 9.84
N CYS A 48 3.04 -13.41 10.02
CA CYS A 48 1.80 -14.18 10.04
C CYS A 48 1.70 -14.93 11.36
N SER A 49 0.51 -15.01 11.97
CA SER A 49 0.31 -15.80 13.19
C SER A 49 0.67 -17.28 13.02
N THR A 50 0.45 -17.84 11.83
CA THR A 50 0.73 -19.26 11.53
C THR A 50 2.17 -19.49 11.07
N HIS A 51 2.72 -18.59 10.27
CA HIS A 51 4.00 -18.81 9.57
C HIS A 51 5.14 -17.88 10.05
N GLY A 52 4.85 -16.95 10.95
CA GLY A 52 5.80 -15.94 11.44
C GLY A 52 6.47 -15.17 10.31
N ALA A 53 7.78 -15.01 10.45
CA ALA A 53 8.66 -14.36 9.46
C ALA A 53 8.86 -15.19 8.18
N ALA A 54 8.27 -16.40 8.09
CA ALA A 54 8.23 -17.18 6.85
C ALA A 54 7.06 -16.77 5.93
N ALA A 55 6.28 -15.72 6.24
CA ALA A 55 5.32 -15.14 5.30
C ALA A 55 6.05 -14.33 4.19
N PRO A 56 5.64 -14.40 2.91
CA PRO A 56 4.51 -15.14 2.37
C PRO A 56 4.83 -16.64 2.13
N VAL A 57 3.79 -17.48 2.24
CA VAL A 57 3.84 -18.93 1.96
C VAL A 57 2.80 -19.26 0.89
N GLU A 58 3.12 -20.19 -0.01
CA GLU A 58 2.19 -20.67 -1.03
C GLU A 58 0.95 -21.34 -0.40
N GLY A 59 -0.22 -21.19 -1.02
CA GLY A 59 -1.48 -21.71 -0.45
C GLY A 59 -2.05 -20.93 0.74
N HIS A 60 -1.44 -19.81 1.16
CA HIS A 60 -1.94 -18.95 2.24
C HIS A 60 -2.04 -17.48 1.80
N GLU A 61 -2.93 -16.71 2.43
CA GLU A 61 -3.15 -15.28 2.13
C GLU A 61 -2.15 -14.34 2.84
N CYS A 62 -1.08 -14.89 3.43
CA CYS A 62 -0.12 -14.10 4.20
C CYS A 62 0.82 -13.33 3.26
N GLY A 63 1.46 -12.30 3.82
CA GLY A 63 2.33 -11.41 3.07
C GLY A 63 1.68 -10.09 2.68
N ILE A 64 2.56 -9.14 2.38
CA ILE A 64 2.20 -7.77 2.05
C ILE A 64 1.63 -7.75 0.65
N TYR A 65 0.35 -7.42 0.52
CA TYR A 65 -0.28 -7.31 -0.80
C TYR A 65 0.13 -6.02 -1.52
N ALA A 66 0.21 -6.12 -2.84
CA ALA A 66 0.14 -5.00 -3.75
C ALA A 66 -0.49 -5.45 -5.08
N PHE A 67 -1.11 -4.54 -5.79
CA PHE A 67 -1.73 -4.73 -7.09
C PHE A 67 -0.76 -4.45 -8.22
N LYS A 68 -0.91 -5.14 -9.35
CA LYS A 68 -0.07 -4.88 -10.53
C LYS A 68 -0.29 -3.50 -11.14
N THR A 69 -1.51 -2.97 -11.03
CA THR A 69 -1.89 -1.69 -11.65
C THR A 69 -2.63 -0.79 -10.65
N ARG A 70 -2.67 0.50 -10.96
CA ARG A 70 -3.39 1.51 -10.18
C ARG A 70 -4.89 1.24 -10.16
N GLU A 71 -5.44 0.86 -11.30
CA GLU A 71 -6.87 0.61 -11.52
C GLU A 71 -7.39 -0.49 -10.59
N LEU A 72 -6.61 -1.58 -10.43
CA LEU A 72 -6.95 -2.66 -9.50
C LEU A 72 -6.96 -2.21 -8.03
N ALA A 73 -6.09 -1.27 -7.66
CA ALA A 73 -6.08 -0.67 -6.33
C ALA A 73 -7.30 0.28 -6.15
N GLU A 74 -7.60 1.11 -7.14
CA GLU A 74 -8.79 1.95 -7.12
C GLU A 74 -10.08 1.14 -7.06
N ASP A 75 -10.15 -0.01 -7.74
CA ASP A 75 -11.29 -0.94 -7.63
C ASP A 75 -11.48 -1.46 -6.21
N LEU A 76 -10.39 -1.71 -5.45
CA LEU A 76 -10.50 -2.05 -4.04
C LEU A 76 -11.09 -0.88 -3.23
N LEU A 77 -10.67 0.36 -3.51
CA LEU A 77 -11.20 1.55 -2.85
C LEU A 77 -12.70 1.74 -3.13
N ARG A 78 -13.14 1.57 -4.39
CA ARG A 78 -14.56 1.67 -4.78
C ARG A 78 -15.41 0.64 -4.04
N ARG A 79 -14.93 -0.61 -3.94
CA ARG A 79 -15.61 -1.65 -3.14
C ARG A 79 -15.68 -1.28 -1.67
N TYR A 80 -14.59 -0.75 -1.11
CA TYR A 80 -14.52 -0.35 0.31
C TYR A 80 -15.49 0.78 0.66
N THR A 81 -15.67 1.78 -0.22
CA THR A 81 -16.61 2.89 0.03
C THR A 81 -18.07 2.54 -0.24
N GLY A 82 -18.35 1.28 -0.66
CA GLY A 82 -19.70 0.84 -0.97
C GLY A 82 -20.22 1.33 -2.32
N VAL A 83 -19.38 1.92 -3.17
CA VAL A 83 -19.73 2.22 -4.55
C VAL A 83 -19.74 0.91 -5.33
N ARG A 84 -20.95 0.34 -5.48
CA ARG A 84 -21.16 -0.79 -6.38
C ARG A 84 -20.91 -0.33 -7.81
N GLN A 85 -20.09 -1.07 -8.56
CA GLN A 85 -20.03 -0.88 -10.00
C GLN A 85 -21.46 -1.04 -10.54
N HIS A 86 -22.03 0.02 -11.11
CA HIS A 86 -23.14 -0.15 -12.02
C HIS A 86 -22.55 -0.86 -13.25
N TYR A 87 -22.86 -2.15 -13.41
CA TYR A 87 -22.44 -2.94 -14.57
C TYR A 87 -22.65 -2.13 -15.85
N GLY A 88 -21.55 -1.85 -16.58
CA GLY A 88 -21.59 -1.16 -17.87
C GLY A 88 -21.23 0.34 -17.89
N ARG A 89 -20.89 0.99 -16.76
CA ARG A 89 -20.32 2.36 -16.79
C ARG A 89 -18.97 2.44 -16.08
N PRO A 90 -17.89 2.85 -16.77
CA PRO A 90 -16.66 3.25 -16.09
C PRO A 90 -16.94 4.51 -15.28
N TYR A 91 -16.70 4.44 -13.97
CA TYR A 91 -16.79 5.61 -13.09
C TYR A 91 -15.43 6.32 -13.11
N GLN A 92 -15.38 7.52 -13.67
CA GLN A 92 -14.12 8.25 -13.90
C GLN A 92 -13.55 8.88 -12.62
N GLU A 93 -14.38 9.08 -11.58
CA GLU A 93 -13.99 9.79 -10.36
C GLU A 93 -13.78 8.83 -9.18
N LEU A 94 -13.03 9.23 -8.15
CA LEU A 94 -12.91 8.44 -6.93
C LEU A 94 -14.09 8.72 -5.99
N PRO A 95 -14.57 7.73 -5.23
CA PRO A 95 -15.71 7.91 -4.33
C PRO A 95 -15.40 8.93 -3.23
N PRO A 96 -16.39 9.74 -2.79
CA PRO A 96 -16.19 10.66 -1.67
C PRO A 96 -15.86 9.87 -0.39
N LEU A 97 -14.81 10.30 0.31
CA LEU A 97 -14.41 9.70 1.58
C LEU A 97 -15.17 10.35 2.75
N ARG A 98 -15.32 9.61 3.85
CA ARG A 98 -15.79 10.19 5.11
C ARG A 98 -14.80 11.29 5.54
N GLN A 99 -15.31 12.47 5.89
CA GLN A 99 -14.49 13.58 6.38
C GLN A 99 -13.57 13.12 7.52
N GLY A 100 -12.30 13.53 7.47
CA GLY A 100 -11.29 13.17 8.46
C GLY A 100 -10.71 11.74 8.34
N CYS A 101 -11.06 10.98 7.30
CA CYS A 101 -10.49 9.65 7.03
C CYS A 101 -9.73 9.61 5.69
N PRO A 102 -8.60 10.33 5.55
CA PRO A 102 -7.81 10.31 4.32
C PRO A 102 -7.28 8.92 4.00
N ILE A 103 -7.17 8.62 2.71
CA ILE A 103 -6.59 7.39 2.17
C ILE A 103 -5.39 7.78 1.33
N ALA A 104 -4.31 7.00 1.44
CA ALA A 104 -3.21 7.07 0.48
C ALA A 104 -3.35 5.92 -0.51
N ILE A 105 -3.25 6.22 -1.81
CA ILE A 105 -2.99 5.26 -2.87
C ILE A 105 -1.62 5.56 -3.44
N GLY A 106 -0.82 4.56 -3.76
CA GLY A 106 0.53 4.85 -4.23
C GLY A 106 1.31 3.62 -4.61
N ARG A 107 2.52 3.85 -5.13
CA ARG A 107 3.43 2.77 -5.46
C ARG A 107 4.15 2.29 -4.20
N VAL A 108 4.46 1.01 -4.18
CA VAL A 108 5.16 0.32 -3.11
C VAL A 108 6.27 -0.53 -3.71
N SER A 109 7.47 -0.40 -3.17
CA SER A 109 8.58 -1.31 -3.48
C SER A 109 8.41 -2.59 -2.70
N LEU A 110 8.56 -3.73 -3.37
CA LEU A 110 8.45 -5.08 -2.81
C LEU A 110 9.76 -5.84 -3.03
N TRP A 111 10.21 -6.56 -2.00
CA TRP A 111 11.40 -7.40 -2.10
C TRP A 111 11.41 -8.54 -1.07
N GLY A 112 12.47 -9.34 -1.08
CA GLY A 112 12.57 -10.58 -0.32
C GLY A 112 11.83 -11.71 -1.02
N ARG A 113 11.08 -12.52 -0.28
CA ARG A 113 10.24 -13.56 -0.88
C ARG A 113 8.99 -12.93 -1.50
N ILE A 114 8.78 -13.22 -2.78
CA ILE A 114 7.65 -12.70 -3.56
C ILE A 114 6.84 -13.87 -4.10
N LEU A 115 5.52 -13.81 -3.91
CA LEU A 115 4.57 -14.66 -4.60
C LEU A 115 3.76 -13.83 -5.57
N ALA A 116 3.89 -14.12 -6.86
CA ALA A 116 3.02 -13.56 -7.88
C ALA A 116 1.60 -14.11 -7.74
N ARG A 117 0.62 -13.27 -8.02
CA ARG A 117 -0.82 -13.58 -8.12
C ARG A 117 -1.34 -13.00 -9.42
N GLU A 118 -2.54 -13.41 -9.81
CA GLU A 118 -3.19 -12.92 -11.04
C GLU A 118 -3.23 -11.38 -11.07
N ASN A 119 -3.74 -10.76 -10.00
CA ASN A 119 -3.96 -9.31 -9.91
C ASN A 119 -2.86 -8.56 -9.14
N GLY A 120 -1.80 -9.22 -8.69
CA GLY A 120 -0.90 -8.61 -7.73
C GLY A 120 0.23 -9.49 -7.24
N PHE A 121 0.73 -9.14 -6.07
CA PHE A 121 1.83 -9.80 -5.39
C PHE A 121 1.52 -9.97 -3.91
N ARG A 122 2.19 -10.95 -3.29
CA ARG A 122 2.42 -11.01 -1.85
C ARG A 122 3.92 -10.96 -1.61
N ALA A 123 4.37 -10.05 -0.76
CA ALA A 123 5.80 -9.85 -0.49
C ALA A 123 6.14 -10.05 0.98
N GLN A 124 7.41 -10.40 1.23
CA GLN A 124 7.98 -10.42 2.56
C GLN A 124 8.28 -9.02 3.06
N TYR A 125 8.89 -8.18 2.24
CA TYR A 125 9.25 -6.82 2.60
C TYR A 125 8.59 -5.82 1.68
N ALA A 126 8.24 -4.67 2.24
CA ALA A 126 7.75 -3.56 1.45
C ALA A 126 8.11 -2.21 2.06
N TYR A 127 8.13 -1.18 1.23
CA TYR A 127 8.17 0.21 1.68
C TYR A 127 7.44 1.09 0.67
N PRO A 128 6.71 2.13 1.10
CA PRO A 128 6.12 3.09 0.18
C PRO A 128 7.20 3.61 -0.77
N TYR A 129 6.86 3.72 -2.05
CA TYR A 129 7.74 4.33 -3.05
C TYR A 129 7.32 5.78 -3.27
N ASP A 130 6.02 5.98 -3.48
CA ASP A 130 5.39 7.29 -3.59
C ASP A 130 3.89 7.21 -3.26
N LEU A 131 3.26 8.35 -2.96
CA LEU A 131 1.88 8.40 -2.44
C LEU A 131 1.05 9.54 -3.05
N PHE A 132 -0.22 9.25 -3.31
CA PHE A 132 -1.26 10.21 -3.67
C PHE A 132 -2.33 10.21 -2.57
N LEU A 133 -2.59 11.38 -1.99
CA LEU A 133 -3.55 11.54 -0.90
C LEU A 133 -4.95 11.85 -1.40
N ILE A 134 -5.88 10.98 -1.11
CA ILE A 134 -7.30 11.15 -1.40
C ILE A 134 -7.98 11.66 -0.13
N GLY A 135 -8.65 12.81 -0.22
CA GLY A 135 -9.36 13.44 0.91
C GLY A 135 -8.43 14.00 2.00
N GLY A 136 -7.18 14.34 1.65
CA GLY A 136 -6.20 14.98 2.53
C GLY A 136 -5.77 16.35 2.01
N GLU A 137 -5.28 17.22 2.90
CA GLU A 137 -4.82 18.57 2.58
C GLU A 137 -3.30 18.65 2.40
N ASP A 138 -2.80 19.74 1.80
CA ASP A 138 -1.36 19.97 1.54
C ASP A 138 -0.47 19.89 2.79
N GLY A 139 -1.02 20.27 3.96
CA GLY A 139 -0.31 20.13 5.24
C GLY A 139 0.01 18.67 5.56
N LEU A 140 -0.97 17.79 5.36
CA LEU A 140 -0.84 16.35 5.58
C LEU A 140 0.12 15.71 4.56
N ALA A 141 0.05 16.11 3.30
CA ALA A 141 0.99 15.65 2.27
C ALA A 141 2.45 15.96 2.65
N ARG A 142 2.72 17.19 3.12
CA ARG A 142 4.06 17.60 3.58
C ARG A 142 4.52 16.88 4.84
N GLU A 143 3.62 16.53 5.74
CA GLU A 143 3.94 15.75 6.93
C GLU A 143 4.35 14.32 6.55
N LEU A 144 3.52 13.62 5.76
CA LEU A 144 3.81 12.25 5.32
C LEU A 144 5.09 12.18 4.47
N ARG A 145 5.34 13.18 3.61
CA ARG A 145 6.57 13.29 2.82
C ARG A 145 7.81 13.29 3.72
N ARG A 146 7.79 14.09 4.80
CA ARG A 146 8.90 14.17 5.77
C ARG A 146 9.03 12.90 6.59
N LEU A 147 7.91 12.34 7.03
CA LEU A 147 7.89 11.17 7.90
C LEU A 147 8.41 9.92 7.17
N TYR A 148 7.84 9.62 5.99
CA TYR A 148 8.18 8.44 5.21
C TYR A 148 9.31 8.66 4.21
N ALA A 149 9.83 9.88 4.04
CA ALA A 149 10.93 10.16 3.10
C ALA A 149 10.66 9.63 1.68
N VAL A 150 9.41 9.77 1.23
CA VAL A 150 8.92 9.42 -0.10
C VAL A 150 8.16 10.61 -0.65
N ASP A 151 8.03 10.70 -1.97
CA ASP A 151 7.21 11.73 -2.57
C ASP A 151 5.73 11.52 -2.25
N VAL A 152 5.05 12.61 -1.92
CA VAL A 152 3.62 12.63 -1.59
C VAL A 152 2.98 13.81 -2.30
N TRP A 153 1.90 13.55 -3.04
CA TRP A 153 1.10 14.57 -3.71
C TRP A 153 -0.35 14.56 -3.18
N PRO A 154 -1.00 15.74 -3.05
CA PRO A 154 -2.44 15.79 -2.92
C PRO A 154 -3.08 15.28 -4.23
N SER A 155 -4.18 14.51 -4.12
CA SER A 155 -4.97 14.06 -5.27
C SER A 155 -6.13 15.01 -5.57
#